data_AF-A0A1Z5L2U4-F1
#
_entry.id   AF-A0A1Z5L2U4-F1
#
_cell.length_a   1.000
_cell.length_b   1.000
_cell.length_c   1.000
_cell.angle_alpha   90.00
_cell.angle_beta   90.00
_cell.angle_gamma   90.00
#
_symmetry.space_group_name_H-M   'P 1'
#
loop_
_entity.id
_entity.type
_entity.pdbx_description
1 polymer ?
#
loop_
_entity_poly.entity_id
_entity_poly.type
_entity_poly.pdbx_seq_one_letter_code
_entity_poly.pdbx_strand_id
1 'polypeptide(L)'
;MLLRNGGLHLKPRRQVMHFGYALLTFLVIQGIYCDVEEIIAKYNGKWELEGSEKSHLRGDLGLVLKSKARHAAIASKLNKPFVFDHKTFVLQYEVQFQNGQDCGGAYIKLLSDSKENEDLKKFNDKSPYTIMFGPDKCGTEQKLHFIFRHRNPVNGTYEEKHWKKSTSIGKFDEVFKDKKAHLFTLIVKPDNTFEILVDRRSEFKGSLLEDLNPPVNPPAEIEDPDDRK
;
A
#
# COMPACT_ATOMS: atom_id res chain seq x y z
N MET A 1 -18.66 -2.59 54.88
CA MET A 1 -18.47 -1.17 54.52
C MET A 1 -17.26 -1.09 53.59
N LEU A 2 -17.56 -1.03 52.28
CA LEU A 2 -16.73 -0.72 51.11
C LEU A 2 -15.19 -0.87 51.20
N LEU A 3 -14.67 -1.94 50.59
CA LEU A 3 -13.32 -1.99 50.03
C LEU A 3 -13.30 -1.14 48.74
N ARG A 4 -12.37 -0.19 48.65
CA ARG A 4 -12.18 0.67 47.48
C ARG A 4 -11.63 -0.15 46.30
N ASN A 5 -12.42 -0.24 45.23
CA ASN A 5 -11.98 -0.64 43.90
C ASN A 5 -10.95 0.35 43.36
N GLY A 6 -9.67 -0.03 43.37
CA GLY A 6 -8.61 0.60 42.59
C GLY A 6 -8.47 -0.09 41.24
N GLY A 7 -9.44 0.10 40.34
CA GLY A 7 -9.33 -0.35 38.96
C GLY A 7 -8.28 0.50 38.24
N LEU A 8 -7.10 -0.07 38.00
CA LEU A 8 -6.13 0.46 37.06
C LEU A 8 -6.73 0.33 35.65
N HIS A 9 -7.51 1.32 35.25
CA HIS A 9 -7.80 1.58 33.85
C HIS A 9 -6.48 1.98 33.17
N LEU A 10 -5.78 1.00 32.61
CA LEU A 10 -4.72 1.23 31.63
C LEU A 10 -5.38 1.91 30.42
N LYS A 11 -5.38 3.25 30.41
CA LYS A 11 -5.66 4.03 29.22
C LYS A 11 -4.75 3.50 28.10
N PRO A 12 -5.25 3.24 26.88
CA PRO A 12 -4.39 2.93 25.76
C PRO A 12 -3.39 4.08 25.64
N ARG A 13 -2.10 3.78 25.84
CA ARG A 13 -1.03 4.76 25.59
C ARG A 13 -1.26 5.28 24.17
N ARG A 14 -1.30 6.61 24.00
CA ARG A 14 -1.25 7.23 22.67
C ARG A 14 0.01 6.73 21.98
N GLN A 15 -0.13 5.69 21.17
CA GLN A 15 0.97 5.12 20.41
C GLN A 15 0.99 5.84 19.08
N VAL A 16 1.92 6.78 18.94
CA VAL A 16 2.22 7.37 17.64
C VAL A 16 2.79 6.25 16.79
N MET A 17 2.15 5.96 15.65
CA MET A 17 2.70 5.01 14.69
C MET A 17 3.97 5.61 14.12
N HIS A 18 5.11 5.24 14.69
CA HIS A 18 6.38 5.46 14.04
C HIS A 18 6.47 4.45 12.90
N PHE A 19 6.02 4.86 11.71
CA PHE A 19 6.54 4.28 10.48
C PHE A 19 8.04 4.55 10.53
N GLY A 20 8.82 3.56 11.01
CA GLY A 20 10.26 3.70 11.18
C GLY A 20 10.86 4.37 9.95
N TYR A 21 11.69 5.40 10.17
CA TYR A 21 12.30 6.27 9.16
C TYR A 21 12.00 5.84 7.72
N ALA A 22 10.87 6.27 7.17
CA ALA A 22 10.64 6.13 5.75
C ALA A 22 11.46 7.24 5.09
N LEU A 23 12.75 7.04 4.99
CA LEU A 23 13.66 8.07 4.55
C LEU A 23 13.70 7.89 2.99
N LEU A 24 12.50 8.01 2.39
CA LEU A 24 12.07 7.47 1.09
C LEU A 24 13.13 7.42 0.00
N THR A 25 12.98 6.41 -0.85
CA THR A 25 13.01 6.65 -2.30
C THR A 25 12.18 5.55 -2.98
N PHE A 26 11.65 5.80 -4.19
CA PHE A 26 11.15 4.79 -5.16
C PHE A 26 9.65 4.49 -5.25
N LEU A 27 9.09 4.82 -6.42
CA LEU A 27 7.79 4.43 -6.97
C LEU A 27 7.96 3.16 -7.82
N VAL A 28 7.38 2.03 -7.40
CA VAL A 28 7.35 0.79 -8.21
C VAL A 28 5.97 0.58 -8.80
N ILE A 29 5.83 0.60 -10.14
CA ILE A 29 4.60 0.18 -10.83
C ILE A 29 4.76 -1.28 -11.24
N GLN A 30 4.06 -2.20 -10.58
CA GLN A 30 4.17 -3.64 -10.86
C GLN A 30 3.01 -4.15 -11.72
N GLY A 31 3.30 -4.68 -12.91
CA GLY A 31 2.31 -5.27 -13.83
C GLY A 31 2.47 -6.79 -14.01
N ILE A 32 1.33 -7.49 -13.88
CA ILE A 32 0.94 -8.91 -14.16
C ILE A 32 1.84 -10.08 -13.72
N TYR A 33 1.19 -11.02 -13.00
CA TYR A 33 1.61 -12.35 -12.57
C TYR A 33 0.92 -13.43 -13.45
N CYS A 34 1.69 -14.38 -13.99
CA CYS A 34 1.22 -15.72 -14.35
C CYS A 34 2.19 -16.66 -13.62
N ASP A 35 1.70 -17.74 -12.99
CA ASP A 35 2.49 -18.72 -12.22
C ASP A 35 3.78 -19.12 -12.94
N VAL A 36 4.88 -18.45 -12.61
CA VAL A 36 6.24 -18.89 -12.96
C VAL A 36 7.05 -18.77 -11.69
N GLU A 37 7.69 -19.88 -11.32
CA GLU A 37 8.45 -20.06 -10.09
C GLU A 37 9.30 -18.82 -9.72
N GLU A 38 9.19 -18.48 -8.44
CA GLU A 38 9.75 -17.34 -7.70
C GLU A 38 11.27 -17.15 -7.79
N ILE A 39 11.97 -18.03 -8.52
CA ILE A 39 13.42 -18.20 -8.36
C ILE A 39 14.21 -17.11 -9.09
N ILE A 40 13.71 -16.49 -10.16
CA ILE A 40 14.27 -15.25 -10.73
C ILE A 40 13.20 -14.47 -11.51
N ALA A 41 12.28 -13.77 -10.85
CA ALA A 41 11.37 -12.84 -11.52
C ALA A 41 12.14 -11.60 -12.04
N LYS A 42 12.86 -11.72 -13.16
CA LYS A 42 13.49 -10.57 -13.82
C LYS A 42 12.40 -9.62 -14.30
N TYR A 43 12.36 -8.40 -13.76
CA TYR A 43 11.53 -7.31 -14.27
C TYR A 43 12.00 -6.94 -15.69
N ASN A 44 11.39 -7.57 -16.69
CA ASN A 44 11.77 -7.43 -18.10
C ASN A 44 10.62 -6.89 -18.97
N GLY A 45 9.54 -6.41 -18.35
CA GLY A 45 8.49 -5.67 -19.03
C GLY A 45 9.02 -4.41 -19.70
N LYS A 46 8.56 -4.16 -20.93
CA LYS A 46 8.89 -2.97 -21.71
C LYS A 46 7.89 -1.85 -21.45
N TRP A 47 8.41 -0.66 -21.21
CA TRP A 47 7.65 0.57 -20.98
C TRP A 47 7.89 1.55 -22.12
N GLU A 48 6.84 2.24 -22.53
CA GLU A 48 6.89 3.30 -23.54
C GLU A 48 6.12 4.53 -23.04
N LEU A 49 6.50 5.71 -23.52
CA LEU A 49 5.76 6.95 -23.26
C LEU A 49 4.77 7.15 -24.40
N GLU A 50 3.48 7.07 -24.09
CA GLU A 50 2.42 7.16 -25.08
C GLU A 50 1.26 8.01 -24.56
N GLY A 51 0.59 8.71 -25.46
CA GLY A 51 -0.71 9.29 -25.14
C GLY A 51 -1.75 8.19 -24.99
N SER A 52 -2.77 8.45 -24.19
CA SER A 52 -3.92 7.56 -24.09
C SER A 52 -4.63 7.43 -25.44
N GLU A 53 -4.98 6.21 -25.84
CA GLU A 53 -5.72 5.92 -27.07
C GLU A 53 -7.03 6.71 -27.19
N LYS A 54 -7.62 7.08 -26.04
CA LYS A 54 -8.91 7.78 -25.96
C LYS A 54 -8.81 9.21 -25.41
N SER A 55 -7.64 9.68 -24.96
CA SER A 55 -7.53 11.05 -24.43
C SER A 55 -7.28 12.06 -25.55
N HIS A 56 -7.88 13.24 -25.39
CA HIS A 56 -7.73 14.36 -26.31
C HIS A 56 -6.73 15.42 -25.81
N LEU A 57 -6.07 15.18 -24.67
CA LEU A 57 -5.09 16.11 -24.11
C LEU A 57 -3.76 16.00 -24.87
N ARG A 58 -3.52 16.96 -25.77
CA ARG A 58 -2.31 17.01 -26.57
C ARG A 58 -1.08 17.20 -25.68
N GLY A 59 -0.14 16.26 -25.75
CA GLY A 59 1.13 16.31 -25.00
C GLY A 59 1.08 15.66 -23.62
N ASP A 60 -0.08 15.15 -23.20
CA ASP A 60 -0.21 14.35 -21.99
C ASP A 60 0.17 12.89 -22.28
N LEU A 61 1.33 12.47 -21.78
CA LEU A 61 1.89 11.14 -22.01
C LEU A 61 1.89 10.35 -20.70
N GLY A 62 1.44 9.10 -20.78
CA GLY A 62 1.53 8.12 -19.71
C GLY A 62 2.68 7.15 -19.91
N LEU A 63 3.14 6.55 -18.82
CA LEU A 63 4.04 5.41 -18.87
C LEU A 63 3.21 4.13 -19.11
N VAL A 64 3.33 3.54 -20.30
CA VAL A 64 2.50 2.42 -20.75
C VAL A 64 3.30 1.13 -20.76
N LEU A 65 2.77 0.10 -20.09
CA LEU A 65 3.32 -1.25 -20.15
C LEU A 65 2.90 -1.93 -21.47
N LYS A 66 3.88 -2.29 -22.31
CA LYS A 66 3.63 -2.91 -23.63
C LYS A 66 3.71 -4.43 -23.62
N SER A 67 4.37 -4.99 -22.61
CA SER A 67 4.61 -6.43 -22.52
C SER A 67 3.44 -7.14 -21.86
N LYS A 68 2.89 -8.16 -22.52
CA LYS A 68 1.87 -9.04 -21.94
C LYS A 68 2.51 -10.13 -21.10
N ALA A 69 1.89 -10.49 -19.97
CA ALA A 69 2.28 -11.60 -19.10
C ALA A 69 3.77 -11.60 -18.70
N ARG A 70 4.29 -10.42 -18.32
CA ARG A 70 5.66 -10.24 -17.82
C ARG A 70 5.64 -9.40 -16.57
N HIS A 71 6.45 -9.80 -15.58
CA HIS A 71 6.79 -8.93 -14.47
C HIS A 71 7.43 -7.65 -14.99
N ALA A 72 6.77 -6.54 -14.72
CA ALA A 72 7.27 -5.21 -15.04
C ALA A 72 7.43 -4.42 -13.77
N ALA A 73 8.52 -3.67 -13.68
CA ALA A 73 8.70 -2.65 -12.69
C ALA A 73 9.52 -1.52 -13.29
N ILE A 74 9.25 -0.31 -12.83
CA ILE A 74 10.12 0.84 -12.96
C ILE A 74 10.33 1.39 -11.56
N ALA A 75 11.49 1.98 -11.28
CA ALA A 75 11.75 2.62 -10.00
C ALA A 75 12.45 3.96 -10.24
N SER A 76 12.12 4.98 -9.42
CA SER A 76 12.72 6.31 -9.55
C SER A 76 12.80 7.03 -8.20
N LYS A 77 13.88 7.78 -7.97
CA LYS A 77 14.08 8.53 -6.73
C LYS A 77 13.04 9.65 -6.61
N LEU A 78 12.45 9.83 -5.43
CA LEU A 78 11.80 11.09 -5.10
C LEU A 78 12.86 12.19 -4.92
N ASN A 79 12.43 13.44 -5.13
CA ASN A 79 13.30 14.60 -4.94
C ASN A 79 13.74 14.77 -3.48
N LYS A 80 12.89 14.36 -2.52
CA LYS A 80 13.15 14.45 -1.08
C LYS A 80 12.54 13.25 -0.37
N PRO A 81 13.22 12.70 0.65
CA PRO A 81 12.62 11.75 1.58
C PRO A 81 11.36 12.32 2.27
N PHE A 82 10.36 11.47 2.53
CA PHE A 82 9.18 11.84 3.31
C PHE A 82 9.19 11.10 4.65
N VAL A 83 9.47 11.82 5.74
CA VAL A 83 9.43 11.25 7.09
C VAL A 83 8.00 11.33 7.63
N PHE A 84 7.47 10.19 8.10
CA PHE A 84 6.15 10.12 8.76
C PHE A 84 6.25 10.60 10.21
N ASP A 85 6.18 11.91 10.39
CA ASP A 85 6.26 12.58 11.69
C ASP A 85 4.95 13.27 12.07
N HIS A 86 4.83 14.56 11.77
CA HIS A 86 3.75 15.46 12.10
C HIS A 86 3.04 15.98 10.86
N LYS A 87 3.42 15.49 9.67
CA LYS A 87 2.84 15.89 8.39
C LYS A 87 1.91 14.83 7.83
N THR A 88 0.80 15.26 7.25
CA THR A 88 -0.06 14.41 6.44
C THR A 88 0.69 13.95 5.20
N PHE A 89 0.69 12.64 4.98
CA PHE A 89 1.17 12.02 3.76
C PHE A 89 0.03 11.89 2.76
N VAL A 90 0.29 12.22 1.49
CA VAL A 90 -0.65 12.04 0.39
C VAL A 90 0.08 11.37 -0.78
N LEU A 91 -0.42 10.20 -1.19
CA LEU A 91 -0.03 9.55 -2.44
C LEU A 91 -1.23 9.59 -3.39
N GLN A 92 -1.04 10.21 -4.56
CA GLN A 92 -2.08 10.32 -5.57
C GLN A 92 -1.50 10.05 -6.95
N TYR A 93 -2.18 9.22 -7.74
CA TYR A 93 -1.80 8.91 -9.11
C TYR A 93 -2.98 8.39 -9.92
N GLU A 94 -2.84 8.40 -11.25
CA GLU A 94 -3.85 7.89 -12.17
C GLU A 94 -3.41 6.58 -12.80
N VAL A 95 -4.37 5.69 -13.02
CA VAL A 95 -4.20 4.47 -13.81
C VAL A 95 -5.29 4.41 -14.85
N GLN A 96 -4.91 4.05 -16.08
CA GLN A 96 -5.86 3.75 -17.14
C GLN A 96 -5.61 2.35 -17.70
N PHE A 97 -6.58 1.46 -17.51
CA PHE A 97 -6.56 0.14 -18.14
C PHE A 97 -7.12 0.24 -19.58
N GLN A 98 -6.30 0.76 -20.50
CA GLN A 98 -6.72 1.12 -21.87
C GLN A 98 -7.38 -0.06 -22.63
N ASN A 99 -6.90 -1.28 -22.39
CA ASN A 99 -7.41 -2.50 -23.01
C ASN A 99 -8.29 -3.35 -22.08
N GLY A 100 -8.63 -2.83 -20.91
CA GLY A 100 -9.15 -3.61 -19.80
C GLY A 100 -8.06 -4.44 -19.10
N GLN A 101 -8.40 -5.08 -17.99
CA GLN A 101 -7.47 -5.89 -17.20
C GLN A 101 -8.13 -7.20 -16.76
N ASP A 102 -7.48 -8.33 -17.04
CA ASP A 102 -7.93 -9.66 -16.62
C ASP A 102 -7.14 -10.16 -15.39
N CYS A 103 -5.81 -10.09 -15.45
CA CYS A 103 -4.96 -10.37 -14.29
C CYS A 103 -3.71 -9.48 -14.26
N GLY A 104 -3.44 -8.84 -13.14
CA GLY A 104 -2.28 -8.04 -12.73
C GLY A 104 -2.61 -6.72 -12.03
N GLY A 105 -1.54 -6.17 -11.45
CA GLY A 105 -1.55 -4.95 -10.67
C GLY A 105 -1.22 -3.69 -11.46
N ALA A 106 -1.61 -2.56 -10.88
CA ALA A 106 -1.11 -1.24 -11.21
C ALA A 106 -0.92 -0.42 -9.92
N TYR A 107 -0.37 -1.07 -8.89
CA TYR A 107 -0.08 -0.45 -7.60
C TYR A 107 1.32 0.16 -7.57
N ILE A 108 1.48 1.07 -6.62
CA ILE A 108 2.72 1.75 -6.26
C ILE A 108 3.28 1.10 -5.00
N LYS A 109 4.57 0.72 -5.00
CA LYS A 109 5.34 0.56 -3.75
C LYS A 109 6.19 1.79 -3.51
N LEU A 110 6.16 2.31 -2.29
CA LEU A 110 7.09 3.31 -1.75
C LEU A 110 8.19 2.57 -1.02
N LEU A 111 9.39 2.51 -1.60
CA LEU A 111 10.46 1.74 -0.98
C LEU A 111 11.01 2.45 0.28
N SER A 112 11.46 1.64 1.24
CA SER A 112 12.03 2.14 2.50
C SER A 112 13.42 2.73 2.25
N ASP A 113 13.85 3.66 3.09
CA ASP A 113 15.27 4.02 3.06
C ASP A 113 16.08 2.92 3.70
N SER A 114 16.87 2.28 2.87
CA SER A 114 17.80 1.29 3.33
C SER A 114 18.94 1.21 2.34
N LYS A 115 20.07 0.72 2.83
CA LYS A 115 21.24 0.44 1.99
C LYS A 115 20.90 -0.47 0.80
N GLU A 116 19.91 -1.34 0.96
CA GLU A 116 19.43 -2.27 -0.07
C GLU A 116 18.76 -1.54 -1.25
N ASN A 117 18.21 -0.35 -1.02
CA ASN A 117 17.52 0.43 -2.05
C ASN A 117 18.39 1.58 -2.63
N GLU A 118 19.61 1.82 -2.12
CA GLU A 118 20.47 2.92 -2.60
C GLU A 118 20.75 2.85 -4.12
N ASP A 119 20.97 1.63 -4.62
CA ASP A 119 21.16 1.30 -6.04
C ASP A 119 19.93 0.61 -6.63
N LEU A 120 19.09 1.41 -7.30
CA LEU A 120 17.90 0.92 -7.97
C LEU A 120 18.13 -0.10 -9.07
N LYS A 121 19.34 -0.20 -9.63
CA LYS A 121 19.62 -1.21 -10.65
C LYS A 121 19.51 -2.62 -10.07
N LYS A 122 19.57 -2.74 -8.74
CA LYS A 122 19.41 -4.00 -7.99
C LYS A 122 18.01 -4.20 -7.43
N PHE A 123 17.08 -3.28 -7.70
CA PHE A 123 15.69 -3.38 -7.28
C PHE A 123 15.08 -4.71 -7.70
N ASN A 124 14.40 -5.37 -6.77
CA ASN A 124 13.73 -6.65 -6.96
C ASN A 124 12.48 -6.74 -6.06
N ASP A 125 11.78 -7.86 -6.15
CA ASP A 125 10.57 -8.17 -5.39
C ASP A 125 10.79 -8.16 -3.85
N LYS A 126 12.02 -8.43 -3.40
CA LYS A 126 12.41 -8.47 -1.98
C LYS A 126 12.91 -7.12 -1.46
N SER A 127 13.05 -6.12 -2.33
CA SER A 127 13.45 -4.77 -1.93
C SER A 127 12.49 -4.23 -0.86
N PRO A 128 12.99 -3.77 0.30
CA PRO A 128 12.13 -3.40 1.41
C PRO A 128 11.32 -2.15 1.06
N TYR A 129 10.03 -2.20 1.38
CA TYR A 129 9.11 -1.09 1.17
C TYR A 129 8.38 -0.68 2.44
N THR A 130 7.84 0.54 2.44
CA THR A 130 7.09 1.10 3.58
C THR A 130 5.59 1.07 3.32
N ILE A 131 5.13 1.47 2.12
CA ILE A 131 3.72 1.45 1.73
C ILE A 131 3.58 0.81 0.35
N MET A 132 2.57 -0.04 0.17
CA MET A 132 2.05 -0.45 -1.14
C MET A 132 0.60 0.03 -1.26
N PHE A 133 0.28 0.73 -2.34
CA PHE A 133 -1.06 1.27 -2.57
C PHE A 133 -1.45 1.19 -4.04
N GLY A 134 -2.65 0.68 -4.33
CA GLY A 134 -3.21 0.73 -5.69
C GLY A 134 -4.05 -0.48 -6.12
N PRO A 135 -4.65 -0.41 -7.33
CA PRO A 135 -5.53 -1.44 -7.84
C PRO A 135 -4.74 -2.69 -8.27
N ASP A 136 -5.34 -3.83 -8.03
CA ASP A 136 -4.87 -5.14 -8.44
C ASP A 136 -6.08 -6.01 -8.76
N LYS A 137 -6.02 -6.75 -9.86
CA LYS A 137 -7.07 -7.66 -10.27
C LYS A 137 -6.45 -8.96 -10.74
N CYS A 138 -6.98 -10.11 -10.35
CA CYS A 138 -6.64 -11.36 -11.01
C CYS A 138 -7.86 -12.28 -11.10
N GLY A 139 -8.32 -12.50 -12.34
CA GLY A 139 -9.56 -13.23 -12.59
C GLY A 139 -10.75 -12.47 -12.02
N THR A 140 -11.46 -13.10 -11.08
CA THR A 140 -12.60 -12.51 -10.38
C THR A 140 -12.19 -11.73 -9.13
N GLU A 141 -10.96 -11.89 -8.65
CA GLU A 141 -10.47 -11.14 -7.50
C GLU A 141 -10.06 -9.73 -7.91
N GLN A 142 -10.51 -8.75 -7.14
CA GLN A 142 -10.14 -7.35 -7.30
C GLN A 142 -9.88 -6.72 -5.94
N LYS A 143 -8.78 -5.99 -5.83
CA LYS A 143 -8.28 -5.43 -4.59
C LYS A 143 -7.79 -4.01 -4.85
N LEU A 144 -8.12 -3.09 -3.96
CA LEU A 144 -7.37 -1.85 -3.81
C LEU A 144 -6.46 -2.04 -2.61
N HIS A 145 -5.19 -2.33 -2.89
CA HIS A 145 -4.21 -2.52 -1.83
C HIS A 145 -4.01 -1.22 -1.08
N PHE A 146 -4.03 -1.31 0.24
CA PHE A 146 -3.31 -0.41 1.12
C PHE A 146 -2.60 -1.30 2.14
N ILE A 147 -1.30 -1.42 1.98
CA ILE A 147 -0.42 -2.23 2.82
C ILE A 147 0.66 -1.30 3.34
N PHE A 148 1.00 -1.40 4.62
CA PHE A 148 2.20 -0.78 5.13
C PHE A 148 3.00 -1.77 5.98
N ARG A 149 4.32 -1.61 6.00
CA ARG A 149 5.22 -2.45 6.79
C ARG A 149 5.45 -1.81 8.15
N HIS A 150 5.00 -2.49 9.20
CA HIS A 150 5.19 -2.06 10.58
C HIS A 150 6.43 -2.74 11.16
N ARG A 151 7.31 -1.95 11.77
CA ARG A 151 8.44 -2.46 12.55
C ARG A 151 8.00 -2.67 13.98
N ASN A 152 8.05 -3.91 14.45
CA ASN A 152 7.83 -4.23 15.86
C ASN A 152 8.91 -3.52 16.72
N PRO A 153 8.52 -2.68 17.69
CA PRO A 153 9.46 -1.90 18.48
C PRO A 153 10.27 -2.74 19.48
N VAL A 154 9.84 -3.97 19.79
CA VAL A 154 10.48 -4.85 20.79
C VAL A 154 11.56 -5.72 20.15
N ASN A 155 11.19 -6.48 19.11
CA ASN A 155 12.12 -7.44 18.47
C ASN A 155 12.69 -6.93 17.13
N GLY A 156 12.23 -5.77 16.64
CA GLY A 156 12.71 -5.16 15.41
C GLY A 156 12.25 -5.83 14.12
N THR A 157 11.41 -6.87 14.17
CA THR A 157 10.90 -7.56 12.98
C THR A 157 9.92 -6.66 12.21
N TYR A 158 9.79 -6.90 10.91
CA TYR A 158 8.83 -6.20 10.06
C TYR A 158 7.68 -7.12 9.72
N GLU A 159 6.46 -6.59 9.77
CA GLU A 159 5.24 -7.29 9.37
C GLU A 159 4.41 -6.40 8.45
N GLU A 160 3.87 -7.00 7.40
CA GLU A 160 2.91 -6.33 6.52
C GLU A 160 1.55 -6.25 7.20
N LYS A 161 0.94 -5.07 7.13
CA LYS A 161 -0.38 -4.79 7.68
C LYS A 161 -1.28 -4.38 6.53
N HIS A 162 -2.31 -5.17 6.26
CA HIS A 162 -3.17 -5.05 5.09
C HIS A 162 -4.50 -4.42 5.47
N TRP A 163 -4.98 -3.50 4.65
CA TRP A 163 -6.32 -2.94 4.84
C TRP A 163 -7.43 -3.98 4.65
N LYS A 164 -8.25 -4.14 5.70
CA LYS A 164 -9.29 -5.19 5.81
C LYS A 164 -10.33 -5.11 4.70
N LYS A 165 -10.66 -3.90 4.21
CA LYS A 165 -11.72 -3.68 3.22
C LYS A 165 -11.20 -3.51 1.79
N SER A 166 -9.97 -3.96 1.52
CA SER A 166 -9.35 -3.88 0.19
C SER A 166 -10.16 -4.53 -0.94
N THR A 167 -11.01 -5.52 -0.65
CA THR A 167 -11.90 -6.19 -1.60
C THR A 167 -13.34 -5.65 -1.60
N SER A 168 -13.70 -4.76 -0.66
CA SER A 168 -15.09 -4.36 -0.40
C SER A 168 -15.44 -2.97 -0.96
N ILE A 169 -14.86 -2.63 -2.11
CA ILE A 169 -15.14 -1.35 -2.78
C ILE A 169 -16.26 -1.57 -3.79
N GLY A 170 -17.34 -0.80 -3.64
CA GLY A 170 -18.51 -0.92 -4.50
C GLY A 170 -18.18 -0.53 -5.94
N LYS A 171 -18.59 -1.39 -6.90
CA LYS A 171 -18.38 -1.20 -8.34
C LYS A 171 -16.90 -1.06 -8.77
N PHE A 172 -15.99 -1.63 -7.99
CA PHE A 172 -14.56 -1.54 -8.29
C PHE A 172 -14.16 -2.28 -9.58
N ASP A 173 -15.01 -3.16 -10.11
CA ASP A 173 -14.75 -3.87 -11.35
C ASP A 173 -14.82 -2.95 -12.58
N GLU A 174 -15.57 -1.84 -12.49
CA GLU A 174 -15.71 -0.85 -13.55
C GLU A 174 -14.35 -0.22 -13.90
N VAL A 175 -13.51 0.04 -12.89
CA VAL A 175 -12.14 0.57 -13.02
C VAL A 175 -11.31 -0.22 -14.02
N PHE A 176 -11.48 -1.54 -14.06
CA PHE A 176 -10.69 -2.44 -14.89
C PHE A 176 -11.31 -2.69 -16.27
N LYS A 177 -12.50 -2.15 -16.57
CA LYS A 177 -13.29 -2.49 -17.76
C LYS A 177 -13.70 -1.28 -18.60
N ASP A 178 -13.93 -0.13 -17.99
CA ASP A 178 -14.50 1.04 -18.68
C ASP A 178 -13.48 1.79 -19.58
N LYS A 179 -12.19 1.42 -19.45
CA LYS A 179 -11.04 1.95 -20.20
C LYS A 179 -10.78 3.44 -19.94
N LYS A 180 -11.28 3.98 -18.84
CA LYS A 180 -11.03 5.37 -18.41
C LYS A 180 -9.86 5.43 -17.45
N ALA A 181 -9.29 6.63 -17.35
CA ALA A 181 -8.33 6.93 -16.30
C ALA A 181 -9.08 7.11 -14.99
N HIS A 182 -8.59 6.48 -13.93
CA HIS A 182 -9.11 6.61 -12.57
C HIS A 182 -8.03 7.16 -11.63
N LEU A 183 -8.42 8.08 -10.76
CA LEU A 183 -7.54 8.73 -9.80
C LEU A 183 -7.60 8.03 -8.45
N PHE A 184 -6.48 7.44 -8.03
CA PHE A 184 -6.33 6.79 -6.73
C PHE A 184 -5.62 7.71 -5.76
N THR A 185 -6.18 7.88 -4.56
CA THR A 185 -5.59 8.71 -3.52
C THR A 185 -5.55 7.98 -2.19
N LEU A 186 -4.39 7.96 -1.55
CA LEU A 186 -4.19 7.56 -0.16
C LEU A 186 -3.77 8.78 0.64
N ILE A 187 -4.49 9.05 1.72
CA ILE A 187 -4.16 10.09 2.70
C ILE A 187 -3.89 9.40 4.03
N VAL A 188 -2.70 9.61 4.60
CA VAL A 188 -2.35 9.11 5.94
C VAL A 188 -2.01 10.29 6.84
N LYS A 189 -2.67 10.39 7.98
CA LYS A 189 -2.52 11.51 8.91
C LYS A 189 -1.67 11.12 10.13
N PRO A 190 -1.03 12.10 10.79
CA PRO A 190 -0.23 11.87 12.00
C PRO A 190 -1.02 11.33 13.20
N ASP A 191 -2.35 11.44 13.20
CA ASP A 191 -3.23 10.91 14.24
C ASP A 191 -3.57 9.42 14.03
N ASN A 192 -2.81 8.73 13.18
CA ASN A 192 -2.99 7.35 12.76
C ASN A 192 -4.29 7.08 11.99
N THR A 193 -4.96 8.11 11.48
CA THR A 193 -6.10 7.93 10.58
C THR A 193 -5.65 7.90 9.12
N PHE A 194 -6.42 7.22 8.28
CA PHE A 194 -6.22 7.24 6.84
C PHE A 194 -7.53 7.33 6.08
N GLU A 195 -7.44 7.83 4.85
CA GLU A 195 -8.56 7.94 3.92
C GLU A 195 -8.11 7.46 2.54
N ILE A 196 -8.96 6.68 1.89
CA ILE A 196 -8.76 6.19 0.53
C ILE A 196 -9.85 6.76 -0.35
N LEU A 197 -9.43 7.39 -1.45
CA LEU A 197 -10.33 7.95 -2.45
C LEU A 197 -10.09 7.32 -3.82
N VAL A 198 -11.19 7.11 -4.54
CA VAL A 198 -11.19 6.77 -5.97
C VAL A 198 -12.00 7.86 -6.68
N ASP A 199 -11.41 8.50 -7.68
CA ASP A 199 -12.02 9.61 -8.44
C ASP A 199 -12.54 10.75 -7.54
N ARG A 200 -11.77 11.07 -6.49
CA ARG A 200 -12.09 12.07 -5.45
C ARG A 200 -13.28 11.72 -4.55
N ARG A 201 -13.86 10.52 -4.70
CA ARG A 201 -14.87 9.98 -3.78
C ARG A 201 -14.18 9.20 -2.67
N SER A 202 -14.51 9.52 -1.42
CA SER A 202 -14.06 8.75 -0.25
C SER A 202 -14.68 7.35 -0.28
N GLU A 203 -13.86 6.33 -0.49
CA GLU A 203 -14.26 4.92 -0.37
C GLU A 203 -14.14 4.42 1.07
N PHE A 204 -13.18 4.96 1.82
CA PHE A 204 -12.95 4.54 3.19
C PHE A 204 -12.26 5.61 4.02
N LYS A 205 -12.66 5.72 5.30
CA LYS A 205 -11.96 6.48 6.35
C LYS A 205 -11.85 5.59 7.57
N GLY A 206 -10.66 5.51 8.16
CA GLY A 206 -10.44 4.64 9.32
C GLY A 206 -9.12 4.88 10.01
N SER A 207 -8.73 3.92 10.85
CA SER A 207 -7.57 3.94 11.72
C SER A 207 -6.58 2.86 11.33
N LEU A 208 -5.29 3.21 11.27
CA LEU A 208 -4.20 2.26 11.07
C LEU A 208 -4.14 1.19 12.17
N LEU A 209 -4.68 1.50 13.36
CA LEU A 209 -4.65 0.60 14.51
C LEU A 209 -5.77 -0.44 14.48
N GLU A 210 -6.89 -0.13 13.83
CA GLU A 210 -8.14 -0.89 13.93
C GLU A 210 -8.56 -1.53 12.61
N ASP A 211 -8.28 -0.89 11.48
CA ASP A 211 -8.80 -1.29 10.17
C ASP A 211 -7.83 -2.12 9.33
N LEU A 212 -6.71 -2.55 9.94
CA LEU A 212 -5.65 -3.29 9.29
C LEU A 212 -5.51 -4.69 9.90
N ASN A 213 -5.13 -5.67 9.07
CA ASN A 213 -4.94 -7.06 9.43
C ASN A 213 -3.56 -7.54 8.98
N PRO A 214 -2.75 -8.16 9.85
CA PRO A 214 -2.96 -8.33 11.29
C PRO A 214 -3.06 -6.97 12.03
N PRO A 215 -3.68 -6.92 13.23
CA PRO A 215 -3.77 -5.69 14.00
C PRO A 215 -2.35 -5.21 14.36
N VAL A 216 -2.16 -3.89 14.41
CA VAL A 216 -0.83 -3.34 14.74
C VAL A 216 -0.45 -3.64 16.18
N ASN A 217 -1.42 -3.48 17.07
CA ASN A 217 -1.26 -3.85 18.47
C ASN A 217 -1.66 -5.32 18.65
N PRO A 218 -0.91 -6.11 19.43
CA PRO A 218 -1.36 -7.42 19.82
C PRO A 218 -2.73 -7.32 20.54
N PRO A 219 -3.59 -8.35 20.44
CA PRO A 219 -4.83 -8.38 21.21
C PRO A 219 -4.53 -8.23 22.71
N ALA A 220 -5.44 -7.61 23.45
CA ALA A 220 -5.28 -7.48 24.90
C ALA A 220 -5.12 -8.87 25.52
N GLU A 221 -4.13 -9.03 26.40
CA GLU A 221 -4.03 -10.22 27.24
C GLU A 221 -5.31 -10.32 28.08
N ILE A 222 -6.02 -11.43 27.91
CA ILE A 222 -7.17 -11.78 28.75
C ILE A 222 -6.57 -12.51 29.95
N GLU A 223 -6.88 -12.06 31.18
CA GLU A 223 -6.48 -12.81 32.37
C GLU A 223 -7.06 -14.22 32.29
N ASP A 224 -6.19 -15.23 32.46
CA ASP A 224 -6.61 -16.62 32.46
C ASP A 224 -7.55 -16.84 33.66
N PRO A 225 -8.82 -17.21 33.44
CA PRO A 225 -9.74 -17.48 34.54
C PRO A 225 -9.27 -18.61 35.46
N ASP A 226 -8.30 -19.43 35.03
CA ASP A 226 -7.72 -20.52 35.80
C ASP A 226 -6.41 -20.13 36.53
N ASP A 227 -5.92 -18.89 36.41
CA ASP A 227 -4.75 -18.43 37.18
C ASP A 227 -5.11 -18.29 38.67
N ARG A 228 -4.57 -19.18 39.50
CA ARG A 228 -4.76 -19.18 40.96
C ARG A 228 -3.41 -18.98 41.65
N LYS A 229 -3.35 -17.96 42.51
CA LYS A 229 -2.24 -17.64 43.42
C LYS A 229 -2.04 -18.68 44.52
#